data_AF-A0A6B3HD56-F1
#
_entry.id   AF-A0A6B3HD56-F1
#
_cell.length_a   1.000
_cell.length_b   1.000
_cell.length_c   1.000
_cell.angle_alpha   90.00
_cell.angle_beta   90.00
_cell.angle_gamma   90.00
#
_symmetry.space_group_name_H-M   'P 1'
#
loop_
_entity.id
_entity.type
_entity.pdbx_description
1 polymer ?
#
loop_
_entity_poly.entity_id
_entity_poly.type
_entity_poly.pdbx_seq_one_letter_code
_entity_poly.pdbx_strand_id
1 'polypeptide(L)'
;GVTAVGIDVSEKLAAALPVYLLLVVGLSVLLLMLVFRSVLVPLKAALGFLLTIGATFGITVAIFQEGHLSQLVGLDTPGPLVSFLPILLIGILFGLAMDYEVFLVSRMREDFVHGTEARQAVISGVGHNARVVTAAAIIMTAVFGGFVFMHDPVIKSIGFALAIGVLIDAFVVRMALVPAVMHLLGRAAWWLPRPVDRVLPDLDIEGERLNQAIPEQRPEAEL
;
A
#
# COMPACT_ATOMS: atom_id res chain seq x y z
N GLY A 1 -27.75 -19.09 -21.90
CA GLY A 1 -26.60 -19.98 -22.17
C GLY A 1 -25.42 -19.56 -21.33
N VAL A 2 -24.48 -20.46 -21.05
CA VAL A 2 -23.32 -20.22 -20.16
C VAL A 2 -22.44 -19.04 -20.59
N THR A 3 -22.27 -18.83 -21.89
CA THR A 3 -21.51 -17.69 -22.44
C THR A 3 -22.18 -16.34 -22.14
N ALA A 4 -23.51 -16.27 -22.24
CA ALA A 4 -24.27 -15.06 -21.94
C ALA A 4 -24.15 -14.67 -20.46
N VAL A 5 -24.22 -15.67 -19.55
CA VAL A 5 -23.99 -15.45 -18.12
C VAL A 5 -22.58 -14.94 -17.85
N GLY A 6 -21.56 -15.45 -18.55
CA GLY A 6 -20.18 -14.97 -18.43
C GLY A 6 -20.01 -13.51 -18.84
N ILE A 7 -20.66 -13.09 -19.95
CA ILE A 7 -20.65 -11.70 -20.40
C ILE A 7 -21.36 -10.79 -19.39
N ASP A 8 -22.56 -11.18 -18.93
CA ASP A 8 -23.33 -10.42 -17.92
C ASP A 8 -22.53 -10.23 -16.62
N VAL A 9 -21.84 -11.27 -16.17
CA VAL A 9 -20.96 -11.18 -14.98
C VAL A 9 -19.80 -10.25 -15.24
N SER A 10 -19.14 -10.36 -16.39
CA SER A 10 -18.03 -9.50 -16.77
C SER A 10 -18.43 -8.02 -16.81
N GLU A 11 -19.58 -7.70 -17.41
CA GLU A 11 -20.11 -6.34 -17.47
C GLU A 11 -20.46 -5.80 -16.08
N LYS A 12 -21.10 -6.60 -15.22
CA LYS A 12 -21.40 -6.21 -13.84
C LYS A 12 -20.14 -5.94 -13.02
N LEU A 13 -19.12 -6.78 -13.15
CA LEU A 13 -17.84 -6.56 -12.46
C LEU A 13 -17.14 -5.32 -13.00
N ALA A 14 -17.11 -5.12 -14.31
CA ALA A 14 -16.53 -3.94 -14.93
C ALA A 14 -17.23 -2.64 -14.50
N ALA A 15 -18.56 -2.66 -14.39
CA ALA A 15 -19.33 -1.52 -13.89
C ALA A 15 -19.10 -1.26 -12.39
N ALA A 16 -18.84 -2.31 -11.60
CA ALA A 16 -18.55 -2.19 -10.17
C ALA A 16 -17.12 -1.74 -9.87
N LEU A 17 -16.16 -2.01 -10.77
CA LEU A 17 -14.74 -1.71 -10.57
C LEU A 17 -14.44 -0.24 -10.19
N PRO A 18 -14.99 0.79 -10.89
CA PRO A 18 -14.73 2.18 -10.53
C PRO A 18 -15.25 2.53 -9.13
N VAL A 19 -16.43 2.04 -8.78
CA VAL A 19 -17.03 2.27 -7.46
C VAL A 19 -16.22 1.57 -6.37
N TYR A 20 -15.78 0.33 -6.63
CA TYR A 20 -14.94 -0.44 -5.72
C TYR A 20 -13.59 0.26 -5.50
N LEU A 21 -12.92 0.68 -6.57
CA LEU A 21 -11.66 1.42 -6.49
C LEU A 21 -11.82 2.73 -5.72
N LEU A 22 -12.87 3.50 -5.99
CA LEU A 22 -13.16 4.75 -5.30
C LEU A 22 -13.43 4.52 -3.81
N LEU A 23 -14.17 3.48 -3.46
CA LEU A 23 -14.41 3.11 -2.06
C LEU A 23 -13.12 2.73 -1.34
N VAL A 24 -12.31 1.86 -1.94
CA VAL A 24 -11.05 1.39 -1.35
C VAL A 24 -10.09 2.55 -1.15
N VAL A 25 -9.86 3.36 -2.18
CA VAL A 25 -8.95 4.51 -2.12
C VAL A 25 -9.52 5.62 -1.22
N GLY A 26 -10.82 5.88 -1.28
CA GLY A 26 -11.47 6.89 -0.44
C GLY A 26 -11.39 6.54 1.05
N LEU A 27 -11.68 5.27 1.39
CA LEU A 27 -11.59 4.77 2.75
C LEU A 27 -10.14 4.77 3.25
N SER A 28 -9.18 4.44 2.40
CA SER A 28 -7.75 4.48 2.75
C SER A 28 -7.27 5.87 3.05
N VAL A 29 -7.67 6.84 2.21
CA VAL A 29 -7.34 8.25 2.42
C VAL A 29 -7.93 8.73 3.73
N LEU A 30 -9.18 8.37 4.02
CA LEU A 30 -9.86 8.75 5.26
C LEU A 30 -9.16 8.12 6.48
N LEU A 31 -8.86 6.82 6.44
CA LEU A 31 -8.16 6.11 7.53
C LEU A 31 -6.78 6.71 7.79
N LEU A 32 -5.96 6.90 6.75
CA LEU A 32 -4.63 7.49 6.90
C LEU A 32 -4.70 8.94 7.36
N MET A 33 -5.71 9.71 6.90
CA MET A 33 -5.91 11.08 7.35
C MET A 33 -6.24 11.12 8.84
N LEU A 34 -7.02 10.18 9.34
CA LEU A 34 -7.34 10.04 10.77
C LEU A 34 -6.09 9.66 11.58
N VAL A 35 -5.33 8.65 11.13
CA VAL A 35 -4.14 8.15 11.83
C VAL A 35 -3.01 9.17 11.84
N PHE A 36 -2.67 9.73 10.69
CA PHE A 36 -1.51 10.60 10.54
C PHE A 36 -1.80 12.08 10.76
N ARG A 37 -3.08 12.46 10.79
CA ARG A 37 -3.51 13.86 10.84
C ARG A 37 -2.80 14.72 9.79
N SER A 38 -2.68 14.18 8.58
CA SER A 38 -2.08 14.86 7.42
C SER A 38 -2.93 14.60 6.18
N VAL A 39 -2.96 15.57 5.26
CA VAL A 39 -3.64 15.44 3.96
C VAL A 39 -2.69 14.95 2.86
N LEU A 40 -1.43 15.37 2.91
CA LEU A 40 -0.44 15.04 1.88
C LEU A 40 0.02 13.59 1.97
N VAL A 41 0.13 13.05 3.19
CA VAL A 41 0.52 11.66 3.43
C VAL A 41 -0.49 10.68 2.81
N PRO A 42 -1.80 10.78 3.08
CA PRO A 42 -2.80 9.93 2.44
C PRO A 42 -2.86 10.11 0.93
N LEU A 43 -2.72 11.34 0.43
CA LEU A 43 -2.80 11.62 -0.99
C LEU A 43 -1.64 10.96 -1.76
N LYS A 44 -0.41 11.04 -1.25
CA LYS A 44 0.73 10.34 -1.87
C LYS A 44 0.55 8.83 -1.84
N ALA A 45 -0.03 8.29 -0.77
CA ALA A 45 -0.25 6.85 -0.61
C ALA A 45 -1.26 6.36 -1.65
N ALA A 46 -2.36 7.09 -1.82
CA ALA A 46 -3.36 6.82 -2.85
C ALA A 46 -2.76 6.88 -4.26
N LEU A 47 -1.95 7.90 -4.56
CA LEU A 47 -1.30 8.03 -5.87
C LEU A 47 -0.30 6.90 -6.13
N GLY A 48 0.51 6.54 -5.12
CA GLY A 48 1.43 5.41 -5.19
C GLY A 48 0.69 4.08 -5.42
N PHE A 49 -0.42 3.88 -4.72
CA PHE A 49 -1.25 2.69 -4.89
C PHE A 49 -1.88 2.60 -6.29
N LEU A 50 -2.42 3.70 -6.82
CA LEU A 50 -2.93 3.76 -8.19
C LEU A 50 -1.83 3.49 -9.22
N LEU A 51 -0.62 3.99 -9.00
CA LEU A 51 0.54 3.69 -9.82
C LEU A 51 0.87 2.19 -9.80
N THR A 52 0.89 1.56 -8.62
CA THR A 52 1.09 0.11 -8.47
C THR A 52 0.04 -0.68 -9.25
N ILE A 53 -1.25 -0.38 -9.07
CA ILE A 53 -2.33 -1.09 -9.79
C ILE A 53 -2.17 -0.92 -11.29
N GLY A 54 -1.98 0.32 -11.77
CA GLY A 54 -1.83 0.61 -13.19
C GLY A 54 -0.66 -0.12 -13.82
N ALA A 55 0.51 -0.09 -13.17
CA ALA A 55 1.70 -0.78 -13.64
C ALA A 55 1.53 -2.30 -13.62
N THR A 56 0.98 -2.84 -12.54
CA THR A 56 0.72 -4.28 -12.38
C THR A 56 -0.21 -4.80 -13.45
N PHE A 57 -1.35 -4.13 -13.62
CA PHE A 57 -2.36 -4.51 -14.60
C PHE A 57 -1.83 -4.37 -16.02
N GLY A 58 -1.15 -3.26 -16.33
CA GLY A 58 -0.51 -3.04 -17.64
C GLY A 58 0.50 -4.13 -17.99
N ILE A 59 1.39 -4.49 -17.06
CA ILE A 59 2.37 -5.58 -17.27
C ILE A 59 1.67 -6.94 -17.42
N THR A 60 0.64 -7.19 -16.61
CA THR A 60 -0.10 -8.46 -16.67
C THR A 60 -0.84 -8.61 -17.99
N VAL A 61 -1.52 -7.56 -18.46
CA VAL A 61 -2.19 -7.53 -19.77
C VAL A 61 -1.18 -7.71 -20.90
N ALA A 62 -0.07 -6.98 -20.87
CA ALA A 62 0.97 -7.10 -21.89
C ALA A 62 1.51 -8.54 -22.00
N ILE A 63 1.69 -9.23 -20.87
CA ILE A 63 2.26 -10.58 -20.87
C ILE A 63 1.24 -11.67 -21.21
N PHE A 64 0.07 -11.64 -20.56
CA PHE A 64 -0.91 -12.73 -20.64
C PHE A 64 -1.91 -12.56 -21.78
N GLN A 65 -2.27 -11.32 -22.11
CA GLN A 65 -3.28 -11.02 -23.12
C GLN A 65 -2.65 -10.65 -24.47
N GLU A 66 -1.63 -9.80 -24.48
CA GLU A 66 -0.92 -9.41 -25.71
C GLU A 66 0.21 -10.38 -26.09
N GLY A 67 0.64 -11.22 -25.14
CA GLY A 67 1.62 -12.28 -25.37
C GLY A 67 3.08 -11.83 -25.35
N HIS A 68 3.38 -10.61 -24.92
CA HIS A 68 4.76 -10.15 -24.73
C HIS A 68 5.45 -11.02 -23.67
N LEU A 69 6.60 -11.63 -23.97
CA LEU A 69 7.32 -12.52 -23.04
C LEU A 69 6.49 -13.73 -22.55
N SER A 70 5.41 -14.13 -23.24
CA SER A 70 4.62 -15.31 -22.87
C SER A 70 5.45 -16.60 -22.75
N GLN A 71 6.48 -16.72 -23.59
CA GLN A 71 7.45 -17.82 -23.59
C GLN A 71 8.34 -17.86 -22.32
N LEU A 72 8.68 -16.71 -21.72
CA LEU A 72 9.44 -16.66 -20.45
C LEU A 72 8.62 -17.23 -19.28
N VAL A 73 7.30 -17.09 -19.34
CA VAL A 73 6.35 -17.46 -18.27
C VAL A 73 5.74 -18.85 -18.53
N GLY A 74 6.20 -19.55 -19.57
CA GLY A 74 5.72 -20.88 -19.95
C GLY A 74 4.23 -20.87 -20.32
N LEU A 75 3.76 -19.84 -21.02
CA LEU A 75 2.40 -19.77 -21.55
C LEU A 75 2.41 -20.25 -23.00
N ASP A 76 1.71 -21.35 -23.26
CA ASP A 76 1.60 -21.92 -24.62
C ASP A 76 0.62 -21.12 -25.49
N THR A 77 -0.37 -20.46 -24.90
CA THR A 77 -1.35 -19.65 -25.64
C THR A 77 -1.80 -18.45 -24.80
N PRO A 78 -1.54 -17.21 -25.26
CA PRO A 78 -2.11 -16.00 -24.65
C PRO A 78 -3.64 -16.06 -24.67
N GLY A 79 -4.28 -15.51 -23.63
CA GLY A 79 -5.73 -15.61 -23.47
C GLY A 79 -6.31 -14.46 -22.65
N PRO A 80 -7.64 -14.27 -22.69
CA PRO A 80 -8.30 -13.24 -21.91
C PRO A 80 -8.14 -13.49 -20.41
N LEU A 81 -7.87 -12.43 -19.66
CA LEU A 81 -7.84 -12.47 -18.20
C LEU A 81 -9.25 -12.65 -17.64
N VAL A 82 -9.34 -13.27 -16.46
CA VAL A 82 -10.64 -13.43 -15.78
C VAL A 82 -11.16 -12.09 -15.28
N SER A 83 -12.47 -11.87 -15.44
CA SER A 83 -13.10 -10.56 -15.18
C SER A 83 -13.02 -10.08 -13.71
N PHE A 84 -12.79 -10.99 -12.76
CA PHE A 84 -12.64 -10.66 -11.34
C PHE A 84 -11.20 -10.41 -10.90
N LEU A 85 -10.20 -10.64 -11.77
CA LEU A 85 -8.79 -10.41 -11.48
C LEU A 85 -8.50 -8.98 -11.01
N PRO A 86 -8.99 -7.90 -11.67
CA PRO A 86 -8.71 -6.55 -11.18
C PRO A 86 -9.33 -6.27 -9.81
N ILE A 87 -10.52 -6.80 -9.50
CA ILE A 87 -11.14 -6.65 -8.16
C ILE A 87 -10.26 -7.34 -7.11
N LEU A 88 -9.82 -8.56 -7.39
CA LEU A 88 -8.97 -9.35 -6.51
C LEU A 88 -7.61 -8.65 -6.28
N LEU A 89 -6.99 -8.16 -7.35
CA LEU A 89 -5.73 -7.40 -7.26
C LEU A 89 -5.88 -6.15 -6.42
N ILE A 90 -6.89 -5.33 -6.69
CA ILE A 90 -7.13 -4.11 -5.92
C ILE A 90 -7.32 -4.47 -4.45
N GLY A 91 -8.18 -5.44 -4.11
CA GLY A 91 -8.44 -5.81 -2.73
C GLY A 91 -7.22 -6.35 -1.98
N ILE A 92 -6.49 -7.30 -2.59
CA ILE A 92 -5.33 -7.92 -1.94
C ILE A 92 -4.15 -6.96 -1.88
N LEU A 93 -3.78 -6.33 -2.99
CA LEU A 93 -2.66 -5.38 -2.99
C LEU A 93 -2.94 -4.19 -2.08
N PHE A 94 -4.20 -3.75 -1.98
CA PHE A 94 -4.58 -2.71 -1.04
C PHE A 94 -4.28 -3.11 0.41
N GLY A 95 -4.79 -4.26 0.86
CA GLY A 95 -4.56 -4.73 2.22
C GLY A 95 -3.07 -4.84 2.54
N LEU A 96 -2.29 -5.46 1.65
CA LEU A 96 -0.85 -5.61 1.80
C LEU A 96 -0.12 -4.26 1.80
N ALA A 97 -0.54 -3.33 0.94
CA ALA A 97 0.09 -2.03 0.81
C ALA A 97 -0.20 -1.14 2.03
N MET A 98 -1.39 -1.21 2.60
CA MET A 98 -1.76 -0.36 3.73
C MET A 98 -0.99 -0.70 4.98
N ASP A 99 -0.76 -1.99 5.25
CA ASP A 99 0.00 -2.43 6.42
C ASP A 99 1.39 -1.83 6.44
N TYR A 100 2.12 -1.95 5.33
CA TYR A 100 3.47 -1.39 5.23
C TYR A 100 3.50 0.14 5.22
N GLU A 101 2.45 0.81 4.72
CA GLU A 101 2.41 2.27 4.62
C GLU A 101 2.25 2.85 6.01
N VAL A 102 1.32 2.26 6.78
CA VAL A 102 1.11 2.62 8.17
C VAL A 102 2.38 2.37 8.98
N PHE A 103 3.01 1.19 8.87
CA PHE A 103 4.24 0.92 9.63
C PHE A 103 5.39 1.88 9.30
N LEU A 104 5.63 2.14 8.01
CA LEU A 104 6.72 3.00 7.58
C LEU A 104 6.50 4.45 8.01
N VAL A 105 5.29 4.98 7.80
CA VAL A 105 4.98 6.39 8.07
C VAL A 105 4.79 6.65 9.56
N SER A 106 4.22 5.70 10.32
CA SER A 106 4.10 5.82 11.79
C SER A 106 5.46 6.00 12.44
N ARG A 107 6.46 5.23 12.02
CA ARG A 107 7.81 5.39 12.57
C ARG A 107 8.44 6.74 12.20
N MET A 108 8.23 7.21 10.97
CA MET A 108 8.69 8.55 10.57
C MET A 108 8.01 9.65 11.38
N ARG A 109 6.72 9.48 11.70
CA ARG A 109 5.94 10.43 12.51
C ARG A 109 6.42 10.44 13.95
N GLU A 110 6.64 9.26 14.53
CA GLU A 110 7.18 9.09 15.89
C GLU A 110 8.50 9.86 16.04
N ASP A 111 9.47 9.63 15.14
CA ASP A 111 10.76 10.34 15.15
C ASP A 111 10.60 11.87 15.02
N PHE A 112 9.66 12.33 14.19
CA PHE A 112 9.38 13.75 13.98
C PHE A 112 8.74 14.43 15.20
N VAL A 113 7.79 13.75 15.86
CA VAL A 113 7.11 14.27 17.06
C VAL A 113 8.08 14.38 18.24
N HIS A 114 9.06 13.48 18.33
CA HIS A 114 10.13 13.53 19.33
C HIS A 114 11.21 14.62 19.04
N GLY A 115 10.97 15.51 18.08
CA GLY A 115 11.80 16.68 17.83
C GLY A 115 12.90 16.50 16.77
N THR A 116 12.93 15.35 16.08
CA THR A 116 13.88 15.14 14.98
C THR A 116 13.49 15.97 13.77
N GLU A 117 14.48 16.56 13.08
CA GLU A 117 14.21 17.28 11.84
C GLU A 117 13.55 16.35 10.80
N ALA A 118 12.54 16.84 10.06
CA ALA A 118 11.74 16.03 9.13
C ALA A 118 12.59 15.18 8.16
N ARG A 119 13.71 15.74 7.69
CA ARG A 119 14.66 15.03 6.81
C ARG A 119 15.27 13.81 7.49
N GLN A 120 15.67 13.97 8.74
CA GLN A 120 16.36 12.94 9.51
C GLN A 120 15.38 11.90 10.06
N ALA A 121 14.15 12.30 10.37
CA ALA A 121 13.04 11.38 10.68
C ALA A 121 12.71 10.44 9.50
N VAL A 122 12.72 10.95 8.26
CA VAL A 122 12.55 10.10 7.06
C VAL A 122 13.70 9.10 6.92
N ILE A 123 14.96 9.55 7.07
CA ILE A 123 16.13 8.68 6.94
C ILE A 123 16.13 7.58 8.01
N SER A 124 15.90 7.95 9.27
CA SER A 124 15.83 7.01 10.40
C SER A 124 14.66 6.04 10.24
N GLY A 125 13.47 6.55 9.92
CA GLY A 125 12.26 5.73 9.74
C GLY A 125 12.39 4.71 8.61
N VAL A 126 12.98 5.09 7.47
CA VAL A 126 13.30 4.14 6.38
C VAL A 126 14.36 3.14 6.82
N GLY A 127 15.45 3.59 7.45
CA GLY A 127 16.57 2.73 7.83
C GLY A 127 16.15 1.55 8.72
N HIS A 128 15.26 1.79 9.68
CA HIS A 128 14.77 0.76 10.60
C HIS A 128 13.77 -0.21 9.93
N ASN A 129 12.87 0.31 9.07
CA ASN A 129 11.79 -0.49 8.49
C ASN A 129 12.18 -1.16 7.17
N ALA A 130 13.19 -0.66 6.46
CA ALA A 130 13.56 -1.15 5.14
C ALA A 130 13.86 -2.65 5.15
N ARG A 131 14.56 -3.16 6.17
CA ARG A 131 14.89 -4.59 6.30
C ARG A 131 13.64 -5.46 6.44
N VAL A 132 12.69 -5.05 7.29
CA VAL A 132 11.45 -5.79 7.54
C VAL A 132 10.57 -5.79 6.29
N VAL A 133 10.38 -4.61 5.67
CA VAL A 133 9.57 -4.48 4.45
C VAL A 133 10.18 -5.27 3.30
N THR A 134 11.51 -5.22 3.12
CA THR A 134 12.20 -5.98 2.07
C THR A 134 12.04 -7.48 2.28
N ALA A 135 12.24 -7.97 3.51
CA ALA A 135 12.10 -9.38 3.82
C ALA A 135 10.67 -9.88 3.55
N ALA A 136 9.67 -9.12 4.01
CA ALA A 136 8.28 -9.46 3.79
C ALA A 136 7.90 -9.43 2.30
N ALA A 137 8.37 -8.41 1.55
CA ALA A 137 8.15 -8.31 0.11
C ALA A 137 8.75 -9.49 -0.66
N ILE A 138 9.98 -9.92 -0.31
CA ILE A 138 10.62 -11.07 -0.93
C ILE A 138 9.82 -12.35 -0.66
N ILE A 139 9.39 -12.57 0.59
CA ILE A 139 8.59 -13.75 0.96
C ILE A 139 7.28 -13.77 0.20
N MET A 140 6.54 -12.66 0.18
CA MET A 140 5.25 -12.56 -0.51
C MET A 140 5.39 -12.72 -2.02
N THR A 141 6.42 -12.12 -2.61
CA THR A 141 6.75 -12.28 -4.04
C THR A 141 7.09 -13.74 -4.34
N ALA A 142 7.82 -14.43 -3.48
CA ALA A 142 8.13 -15.85 -3.65
C ALA A 142 6.87 -16.73 -3.55
N VAL A 143 5.97 -16.46 -2.60
CA VAL A 143 4.70 -17.20 -2.43
C VAL A 143 3.80 -17.04 -3.65
N PHE A 144 3.54 -15.80 -4.08
CA PHE A 144 2.71 -15.55 -5.27
C PHE A 144 3.41 -15.96 -6.57
N GLY A 145 4.72 -15.77 -6.65
CA GLY A 145 5.54 -16.24 -7.77
C GLY A 145 5.51 -17.76 -7.92
N GLY A 146 5.34 -18.51 -6.83
CA GLY A 146 5.14 -19.95 -6.88
C GLY A 146 3.92 -20.38 -7.70
N PHE A 147 2.86 -19.56 -7.74
CA PHE A 147 1.67 -19.85 -8.54
C PHE A 147 1.90 -19.73 -10.05
N VAL A 148 2.99 -19.07 -10.47
CA VAL A 148 3.38 -19.00 -11.88
C VAL A 148 3.73 -20.39 -12.43
N PHE A 149 4.11 -21.35 -11.60
CA PHE A 149 4.41 -22.72 -12.04
C PHE A 149 3.16 -23.60 -12.18
N MET A 150 1.98 -23.08 -11.88
CA MET A 150 0.72 -23.82 -12.04
C MET A 150 0.33 -23.95 -13.51
N HIS A 151 -0.25 -25.09 -13.86
CA HIS A 151 -0.72 -25.35 -15.23
C HIS A 151 -1.99 -24.57 -15.59
N ASP A 152 -2.77 -24.17 -14.58
CA ASP A 152 -3.99 -23.37 -14.79
C ASP A 152 -3.61 -21.91 -15.14
N PRO A 153 -3.95 -21.42 -16.35
CA PRO A 153 -3.65 -20.05 -16.77
C PRO A 153 -4.27 -18.98 -15.87
N VAL A 154 -5.42 -19.27 -15.25
CA VAL A 154 -6.10 -18.35 -14.33
C VAL A 154 -5.27 -18.18 -13.07
N ILE A 155 -4.88 -19.28 -12.43
CA ILE A 155 -4.05 -19.24 -11.21
C ILE A 155 -2.69 -18.62 -11.51
N LYS A 156 -2.08 -18.98 -12.65
CA LYS A 156 -0.81 -18.42 -13.12
C LYS A 156 -0.89 -16.89 -13.29
N SER A 157 -1.96 -16.37 -13.89
CA SER A 157 -2.15 -14.92 -14.09
C SER A 157 -2.36 -14.17 -12.78
N ILE A 158 -3.15 -14.72 -11.84
CA ILE A 158 -3.38 -14.13 -10.53
C ILE A 158 -2.09 -14.09 -9.72
N GLY A 159 -1.36 -15.22 -9.68
CA GLY A 159 -0.08 -15.33 -9.01
C GLY A 159 0.95 -14.35 -9.53
N PHE A 160 1.10 -14.30 -10.87
CA PHE A 160 2.00 -13.36 -11.52
C PHE A 160 1.66 -11.90 -11.18
N ALA A 161 0.39 -11.53 -11.32
CA ALA A 161 -0.06 -10.17 -11.09
C ALA A 161 0.11 -9.74 -9.62
N LEU A 162 -0.15 -10.64 -8.66
CA LEU A 162 0.11 -10.37 -7.24
C LEU A 162 1.62 -10.26 -6.96
N ALA A 163 2.44 -11.14 -7.52
CA ALA A 163 3.89 -11.12 -7.34
C ALA A 163 4.50 -9.80 -7.87
N ILE A 164 4.15 -9.40 -9.10
CA ILE A 164 4.66 -8.16 -9.67
C ILE A 164 4.10 -6.94 -8.94
N GLY A 165 2.84 -6.99 -8.50
CA GLY A 165 2.22 -5.90 -7.75
C GLY A 165 2.87 -5.65 -6.41
N VAL A 166 3.15 -6.72 -5.65
CA VAL A 166 3.91 -6.61 -4.39
C VAL A 166 5.33 -6.09 -4.64
N LEU A 167 5.99 -6.57 -5.70
CA LEU A 167 7.35 -6.13 -6.03
C LEU A 167 7.40 -4.63 -6.37
N ILE A 168 6.47 -4.15 -7.22
CA ILE A 168 6.36 -2.74 -7.59
C ILE A 168 6.03 -1.90 -6.35
N ASP A 169 5.05 -2.31 -5.56
CA ASP A 169 4.67 -1.58 -4.36
C ASP A 169 5.83 -1.47 -3.35
N ALA A 170 6.50 -2.58 -3.05
CA ALA A 170 7.57 -2.60 -2.08
C ALA A 170 8.80 -1.81 -2.53
N PHE A 171 9.25 -1.98 -3.77
CA PHE A 171 10.52 -1.39 -4.21
C PHE A 171 10.32 -0.02 -4.88
N VAL A 172 9.35 0.11 -5.79
CA VAL A 172 9.13 1.35 -6.54
C VAL A 172 8.37 2.36 -5.69
N VAL A 173 7.31 1.93 -5.02
CA VAL A 173 6.50 2.86 -4.22
C VAL A 173 7.14 3.11 -2.86
N ARG A 174 7.40 2.07 -2.05
CA ARG A 174 7.85 2.28 -0.66
C ARG A 174 9.30 2.64 -0.49
N MET A 175 10.21 2.06 -1.28
CA MET A 175 11.64 2.33 -1.11
C MET A 175 12.12 3.53 -1.94
N ALA A 176 11.45 3.84 -3.06
CA ALA A 176 11.83 4.98 -3.89
C ALA A 176 10.86 6.15 -3.77
N LEU A 177 9.58 5.97 -4.12
CA LEU A 177 8.63 7.08 -4.21
C LEU A 177 8.29 7.72 -2.86
N VAL A 178 7.98 6.91 -1.84
CA VAL A 178 7.57 7.40 -0.52
C VAL A 178 8.67 8.24 0.15
N PRO A 179 9.93 7.78 0.26
CA PRO A 179 11.00 8.57 0.84
C PRO A 179 11.29 9.81 0.02
N ALA A 180 11.30 9.73 -1.32
CA ALA A 180 11.55 10.89 -2.17
C ALA A 180 10.50 11.99 -2.01
N VAL A 181 9.21 11.61 -1.98
CA VAL A 181 8.10 12.56 -1.80
C VAL A 181 8.13 13.15 -0.39
N MET A 182 8.38 12.34 0.64
CA MET A 182 8.51 12.84 2.02
C MET A 182 9.71 13.77 2.18
N HIS A 183 10.83 13.48 1.50
CA HIS A 183 12.00 14.34 1.48
C HIS A 183 11.71 15.69 0.85
N LEU A 184 11.00 15.69 -0.28
CA LEU A 184 10.66 16.91 -1.01
C LEU A 184 9.64 17.77 -0.26
N LEU A 185 8.65 17.13 0.39
CA LEU A 185 7.62 17.82 1.16
C LEU A 185 8.12 18.32 2.52
N GLY A 186 9.13 17.66 3.12
CA GLY A 186 9.74 18.09 4.38
C GLY A 186 8.71 18.31 5.49
N ARG A 187 8.70 19.51 6.09
CA ARG A 187 7.73 19.87 7.16
C ARG A 187 6.30 19.98 6.64
N ALA A 188 6.09 20.28 5.35
CA ALA A 188 4.76 20.39 4.78
C ALA A 188 4.06 19.02 4.70
N ALA A 189 4.80 17.91 4.66
CA ALA A 189 4.25 16.55 4.71
C ALA A 189 3.35 16.33 5.93
N TRP A 190 3.65 17.01 7.04
CA TRP A 190 2.94 16.92 8.31
C TRP A 190 1.91 18.05 8.51
N TRP A 191 1.69 18.86 7.48
CA TRP A 191 0.77 19.99 7.57
C TRP A 191 -0.69 19.51 7.52
N LEU A 192 -1.48 19.98 8.48
CA LEU A 192 -2.92 19.79 8.53
C LEU A 192 -3.63 21.14 8.38
N PRO A 193 -4.59 21.28 7.44
CA PRO A 193 -5.43 22.46 7.39
C PRO A 193 -6.31 22.55 8.63
N ARG A 194 -6.34 23.72 9.28
CA ARG A 194 -7.16 24.03 10.47
C ARG A 194 -8.66 23.61 10.40
N PRO A 195 -9.38 23.67 9.26
CA PRO A 195 -10.76 23.20 9.22
C PRO A 195 -10.88 21.67 9.32
N VAL A 196 -9.88 20.92 8.86
CA VAL A 196 -9.85 19.45 8.92
C VAL A 196 -9.50 18.99 10.34
N ASP A 197 -8.56 19.67 10.99
CA ASP A 197 -8.20 19.44 12.40
C ASP A 197 -9.40 19.56 13.35
N ARG A 198 -10.32 20.48 13.05
CA ARG A 198 -11.52 20.73 13.87
C ARG A 198 -12.62 19.67 13.71
N VAL A 199 -12.59 18.90 12.63
CA VAL A 199 -13.61 17.87 12.32
C VAL A 199 -13.09 16.46 12.67
N LEU A 200 -11.77 16.25 12.65
CA LEU A 200 -11.18 14.96 13.00
C LEU A 200 -11.20 14.74 14.53
N PRO A 201 -11.88 13.69 15.03
CA PRO A 201 -11.85 13.34 16.45
C PRO A 201 -10.41 13.00 16.86
N ASP A 202 -10.01 13.47 18.05
CA ASP A 202 -8.69 13.28 18.65
C ASP A 202 -8.55 11.82 19.12
N LEU A 203 -8.29 10.90 18.19
CA LEU A 203 -7.91 9.53 18.52
C LEU A 203 -6.43 9.53 18.90
N ASP A 204 -6.18 9.68 20.20
CA ASP A 204 -4.88 9.57 20.84
C ASP A 204 -4.43 8.09 20.81
N ILE A 205 -3.98 7.62 19.65
CA ILE A 205 -3.56 6.22 19.42
C ILE A 205 -2.32 5.87 20.27
N GLU A 206 -1.51 6.87 20.64
CA GLU A 206 -0.27 6.69 21.40
C GLU A 206 -0.39 6.91 22.92
N GLY A 207 -1.53 7.41 23.45
CA GLY A 207 -1.67 7.60 24.91
C GLY A 207 -0.66 8.59 25.52
N GLU A 208 -0.14 9.53 24.73
CA GLU A 208 0.82 10.57 25.15
C GLU A 208 0.33 11.35 26.39
N ARG A 209 -1.00 11.54 26.51
CA ARG A 209 -1.60 12.22 27.66
C ARG A 209 -1.55 11.43 28.96
N LEU A 210 -1.39 10.11 28.92
CA LEU A 210 -1.23 9.28 30.13
C LEU A 210 0.20 9.31 30.65
N ASN A 211 1.21 9.33 29.77
CA ASN A 211 2.62 9.40 30.20
C ASN A 211 2.98 10.75 30.85
N GLN A 212 2.34 11.83 30.44
CA GLN A 212 2.51 13.14 31.10
C GLN A 212 1.79 13.23 32.46
N ALA A 213 0.83 12.34 32.72
CA ALA A 213 0.04 12.32 33.95
C ALA A 213 0.63 11.42 35.06
N ILE A 214 1.72 10.68 34.77
CA ILE A 214 2.47 9.93 35.79
C ILE A 214 3.69 10.81 36.18
N PRO A 215 3.59 11.64 37.23
CA PRO A 215 4.77 12.30 37.77
C PRO A 215 5.78 11.23 38.19
N GLU A 216 7.00 11.32 37.66
CA GLU A 216 8.15 10.53 38.11
C GLU A 216 8.21 10.57 39.64
N GLN A 217 7.90 9.44 40.28
CA GLN A 217 8.20 9.24 41.68
C GLN A 217 9.73 9.24 41.80
N ARG A 218 10.28 10.40 42.19
CA ARG A 218 11.68 10.53 42.59
C ARG A 218 11.99 9.44 43.62
N PRO A 219 13.02 8.61 43.42
CA PRO A 219 13.47 7.71 44.46
C PRO A 219 13.86 8.56 45.68
N GLU A 220 13.16 8.38 46.80
CA GLU A 220 13.60 8.90 48.09
C GLU A 220 15.00 8.34 48.35
N ALA A 221 15.98 9.24 48.41
CA ALA A 221 17.30 8.92 48.91
C ALA A 221 17.15 8.59 50.41
N GLU A 222 17.08 7.30 50.73
CA GLU A 222 17.24 6.82 52.11
C GLU A 222 18.70 7.09 52.54
N LEU A 223 18.84 7.95 53.56
CA LEU A 223 20.06 8.22 54.32
C LEU A 223 20.23 7.21 55.45
#